data_AF-Q23DS6-F1
#
_entry.id   AF-Q23DS6-F1
#
_cell.length_a   1.000
_cell.length_b   1.000
_cell.length_c   1.000
_cell.angle_alpha   90.00
_cell.angle_beta   90.00
_cell.angle_gamma   90.00
#
_symmetry.space_group_name_H-M   'P 1'
#
loop_
_entity.id
_entity.type
_entity.pdbx_description
1 polymer ?
#
loop_
_entity_poly.entity_id
_entity_poly.type
_entity_poly.pdbx_seq_one_letter_code
_entity_poly.pdbx_strand_id
1 'polypeptide(L)'
;MEVEVTYEDFLKYYPSLKTDFTKLLPKNSLPELKYTYRPPFLILHDDIVDSSLIYTNTLIDMYEMLQNEDPKFRNSSFYQMQTSFYVTKFEENYIEMKDGSDRGFIFLGPFEPKKIIPSCAIGDFNKKKLLYGKYLLALREEIKDFQQKQNK
;
A
#
# COMPACT_ATOMS: atom_id res chain seq x y z
N MET A 1 3.92 -14.77 -16.81
CA MET A 1 2.57 -15.00 -16.26
C MET A 1 2.50 -14.21 -14.97
N GLU A 2 1.74 -13.12 -14.96
CA GLU A 2 1.34 -12.48 -13.71
C GLU A 2 0.43 -13.48 -12.99
N VAL A 3 0.89 -13.99 -11.85
CA VAL A 3 0.03 -14.83 -11.00
C VAL A 3 -1.00 -13.88 -10.42
N GLU A 4 -2.19 -13.89 -11.02
CA GLU A 4 -3.37 -13.25 -10.47
C GLU A 4 -3.70 -14.01 -9.18
N VAL A 5 -3.20 -13.49 -8.05
CA VAL A 5 -3.46 -14.07 -6.73
C VAL A 5 -4.94 -13.85 -6.44
N THR A 6 -5.70 -14.94 -6.51
CA THR A 6 -7.13 -14.93 -6.20
C THR A 6 -7.36 -14.56 -4.73
N TYR A 7 -8.54 -14.04 -4.40
CA TYR A 7 -8.93 -13.74 -3.02
C TYR A 7 -8.79 -14.96 -2.08
N GLU A 8 -8.96 -16.16 -2.63
CA GLU A 8 -8.84 -17.43 -1.90
C GLU A 8 -7.38 -17.78 -1.59
N ASP A 9 -6.45 -17.44 -2.48
CA ASP A 9 -5.01 -17.57 -2.22
C ASP A 9 -4.54 -16.54 -1.19
N PHE A 10 -5.09 -15.33 -1.20
CA PHE A 10 -4.89 -14.33 -0.15
C PHE A 10 -5.28 -14.85 1.25
N LEU A 11 -6.45 -15.50 1.36
CA LEU A 11 -6.91 -16.08 2.62
C LEU A 11 -6.04 -17.23 3.14
N LYS A 12 -5.25 -17.91 2.27
CA LYS A 12 -4.30 -18.96 2.70
C LYS A 12 -3.09 -18.39 3.43
N TYR A 13 -2.60 -17.22 3.03
CA TYR A 13 -1.47 -16.55 3.69
C TYR A 13 -1.90 -15.76 4.94
N TYR A 14 -3.15 -15.33 5.00
CA TYR A 14 -3.72 -14.54 6.09
C TYR A 14 -5.11 -15.03 6.54
N PRO A 15 -5.21 -16.22 7.14
CA PRO A 15 -6.49 -16.85 7.48
C PRO A 15 -7.34 -16.07 8.51
N SER A 16 -6.74 -15.19 9.31
CA SER A 16 -7.45 -14.27 10.20
C SER A 16 -8.07 -13.06 9.48
N LEU A 17 -7.63 -12.72 8.26
CA LEU A 17 -8.21 -11.63 7.46
C LEU A 17 -9.50 -12.03 6.72
N LYS A 18 -10.21 -13.05 7.21
CA LYS A 18 -11.47 -13.63 6.67
C LYS A 18 -12.68 -12.69 6.71
N THR A 19 -12.46 -11.39 6.74
CA THR A 19 -13.50 -10.37 6.76
C THR A 19 -13.41 -9.58 5.47
N ASP A 20 -14.58 -9.40 4.85
CA ASP A 20 -14.83 -8.56 3.69
C ASP A 20 -13.98 -7.28 3.78
N PHE A 21 -13.00 -7.15 2.89
CA PHE A 21 -11.96 -6.12 2.95
C PHE A 21 -12.57 -4.70 3.03
N THR A 22 -13.74 -4.54 2.44
CA THR A 22 -14.63 -3.37 2.49
C THR A 22 -15.03 -2.92 3.91
N LYS A 23 -15.00 -3.82 4.91
CA LYS A 23 -15.36 -3.53 6.31
C LYS A 23 -14.25 -2.85 7.11
N LEU A 24 -13.01 -2.88 6.63
CA LEU A 24 -11.87 -2.18 7.24
C LEU A 24 -11.76 -0.71 6.79
N LEU A 25 -12.62 -0.30 5.86
CA LEU A 25 -12.56 1.03 5.27
C LEU A 25 -13.29 2.05 6.16
N PRO A 26 -12.76 3.29 6.28
CA PRO A 26 -13.48 4.37 6.94
C PRO A 26 -14.85 4.56 6.28
N LYS A 27 -15.93 4.43 7.05
CA LYS A 27 -17.32 4.52 6.55
C LYS A 27 -17.67 5.86 5.86
N ASN A 28 -16.80 6.86 5.99
CA ASN A 28 -16.91 8.19 5.39
C ASN A 28 -15.93 8.42 4.22
N SER A 29 -15.35 7.36 3.63
CA SER A 29 -14.49 7.50 2.46
C SER A 29 -15.27 8.05 1.27
N LEU A 30 -14.75 9.11 0.65
CA LEU A 30 -15.33 9.80 -0.51
C LEU A 30 -15.75 8.82 -1.63
N PRO A 31 -16.81 9.13 -2.40
CA PRO A 31 -17.36 8.25 -3.44
C PRO A 31 -16.43 7.93 -4.62
N GLU A 32 -15.20 8.44 -4.65
CA GLU A 32 -14.29 8.38 -5.80
C GLU A 32 -12.99 7.58 -5.55
N LEU A 33 -12.79 7.05 -4.33
CA LEU A 33 -11.58 6.29 -4.00
C LEU A 33 -11.71 4.83 -4.41
N LYS A 34 -10.81 4.38 -5.29
CA LYS A 34 -10.64 2.97 -5.66
C LYS A 34 -9.63 2.31 -4.73
N TYR A 35 -9.73 0.99 -4.62
CA TYR A 35 -8.88 0.18 -3.78
C TYR A 35 -8.42 -1.07 -4.50
N THR A 36 -7.16 -1.43 -4.29
CA THR A 36 -6.57 -2.66 -4.79
C THR A 36 -5.77 -3.29 -3.66
N TYR A 37 -5.93 -4.60 -3.46
CA TYR A 37 -5.16 -5.33 -2.48
C TYR A 37 -4.09 -6.20 -3.19
N ARG A 38 -2.82 -5.91 -2.92
CA ARG A 38 -1.65 -6.64 -3.42
C ARG A 38 -0.82 -7.07 -2.20
N PRO A 39 -1.07 -8.26 -1.61
CA PRO A 39 -0.53 -8.60 -0.29
C PRO A 39 0.99 -8.36 -0.17
N PRO A 40 1.47 -7.78 0.95
CA PRO A 40 0.71 -7.31 2.12
C PRO A 40 0.09 -5.90 1.97
N PHE A 41 0.22 -5.27 0.81
CA PHE A 41 -0.17 -3.88 0.56
C PHE A 41 -1.66 -3.73 0.31
N LEU A 42 -2.25 -2.80 1.05
CA LEU A 42 -3.57 -2.29 0.78
C LEU A 42 -3.45 -0.92 0.14
N ILE A 43 -3.78 -0.83 -1.14
CA ILE A 43 -3.49 0.34 -1.97
C ILE A 43 -4.77 1.11 -2.26
N LEU A 44 -4.86 2.32 -1.72
CA LEU A 44 -5.84 3.34 -2.11
C LEU A 44 -5.36 4.07 -3.36
N HIS A 45 -6.24 4.32 -4.33
CA HIS A 45 -5.84 5.07 -5.52
C HIS A 45 -6.99 5.91 -6.09
N ASP A 46 -6.63 6.97 -6.81
CA ASP A 46 -7.61 7.77 -7.54
C ASP A 46 -8.03 7.08 -8.85
N ASP A 47 -8.97 7.70 -9.54
CA ASP A 47 -9.49 7.30 -10.83
C ASP A 47 -8.46 7.41 -11.97
N ILE A 48 -7.49 8.32 -11.84
CA ILE A 48 -6.38 8.54 -12.78
C ILE A 48 -5.42 7.35 -12.78
N VAL A 49 -5.21 6.71 -11.62
CA VAL A 49 -4.37 5.52 -11.50
C VAL A 49 -5.09 4.28 -12.05
N ASP A 50 -4.55 3.71 -13.12
CA ASP A 50 -4.89 2.36 -13.56
C ASP A 50 -4.22 1.32 -12.64
N SER A 51 -5.03 0.64 -11.84
CA SER A 51 -4.57 -0.39 -10.90
C SER A 51 -3.97 -1.63 -11.55
N SER A 52 -4.26 -1.89 -12.83
CA SER A 52 -3.66 -3.00 -13.57
C SER A 52 -2.15 -2.79 -13.77
N LEU A 53 -1.70 -1.54 -13.75
CA LEU A 53 -0.29 -1.18 -13.92
C LEU A 53 0.51 -1.26 -12.60
N ILE A 54 -0.14 -1.62 -11.50
CA ILE A 54 0.52 -1.79 -10.20
C ILE A 54 1.11 -3.21 -10.12
N TYR A 55 2.40 -3.32 -10.41
CA TYR A 55 3.19 -4.55 -10.40
C TYR A 55 3.38 -5.06 -8.99
N THR A 56 2.88 -6.27 -8.75
CA THR A 56 2.94 -6.94 -7.45
C THR A 56 4.37 -7.37 -7.10
N ASN A 57 5.15 -7.84 -8.07
CA ASN A 57 6.53 -8.28 -7.82
C ASN A 57 7.41 -7.14 -7.31
N THR A 58 7.33 -5.95 -7.93
CA THR A 58 8.05 -4.77 -7.45
C THR A 58 7.70 -4.44 -5.99
N LEU A 59 6.42 -4.55 -5.62
CA LEU A 59 5.98 -4.31 -4.25
C LEU A 59 6.54 -5.36 -3.27
N ILE A 60 6.61 -6.62 -3.68
CA ILE A 60 7.20 -7.69 -2.87
C ILE A 60 8.71 -7.45 -2.68
N ASP A 61 9.45 -7.16 -3.75
CA ASP A 61 10.89 -6.86 -3.68
C ASP A 61 11.15 -5.67 -2.73
N MET A 62 10.33 -4.62 -2.83
CA MET A 62 10.39 -3.48 -1.91
C MET A 62 10.16 -3.90 -0.46
N TYR A 63 9.16 -4.73 -0.21
CA TYR A 63 8.84 -5.21 1.14
C TYR A 63 9.96 -6.04 1.73
N GLU A 64 10.55 -6.95 0.95
CA GLU A 64 11.70 -7.75 1.38
C GLU A 64 12.91 -6.87 1.73
N MET A 65 13.20 -5.86 0.91
CA MET A 65 14.26 -4.90 1.23
C MET A 65 13.99 -4.14 2.53
N LEU A 66 12.73 -3.74 2.78
CA LEU A 66 12.34 -3.06 4.01
C LEU A 66 12.43 -3.95 5.24
N GLN A 67 12.00 -5.21 5.14
CA GLN A 67 12.06 -6.18 6.23
C GLN A 67 13.49 -6.52 6.64
N ASN A 68 14.39 -6.57 5.66
CA ASN A 68 15.80 -6.86 5.88
C ASN A 68 16.64 -5.62 6.25
N GLU A 69 15.99 -4.46 6.44
CA GLU A 69 16.65 -3.17 6.67
C GLU A 69 17.75 -2.88 5.63
N ASP A 70 17.54 -3.27 4.36
CA ASP A 70 18.56 -3.14 3.33
C ASP A 70 18.93 -1.66 3.14
N PRO A 71 20.19 -1.26 3.40
CA PRO A 71 20.62 0.13 3.28
C PRO A 71 20.47 0.68 1.85
N LYS A 72 20.37 -0.18 0.83
CA LYS A 72 20.17 0.21 -0.56
C LYS A 72 18.77 0.71 -0.85
N PHE A 73 17.77 0.36 -0.03
CA PHE A 73 16.37 0.74 -0.29
C PHE A 73 16.23 2.25 -0.56
N ARG A 74 16.89 3.08 0.26
CA ARG A 74 16.82 4.55 0.18
C ARG A 74 17.38 5.14 -1.11
N ASN A 75 18.33 4.45 -1.75
CA ASN A 75 19.01 4.91 -2.95
C ASN A 75 18.57 4.13 -4.21
N SER A 76 17.54 3.31 -4.08
CA SER A 76 17.02 2.48 -5.16
C SER A 76 15.90 3.19 -5.91
N SER A 77 15.78 2.87 -7.20
CA SER A 77 14.60 3.18 -8.00
C SER A 77 13.78 1.92 -8.20
N PHE A 78 12.46 2.05 -8.20
CA PHE A 78 11.55 0.92 -8.33
C PHE A 78 10.66 1.12 -9.56
N TYR A 79 10.62 0.12 -10.43
CA TYR A 79 9.82 0.18 -11.64
C TYR A 79 8.38 -0.23 -11.33
N GLN A 80 7.48 0.75 -11.35
CA GLN A 80 6.08 0.62 -10.96
C GLN A 80 5.22 1.45 -11.91
N MET A 81 3.99 1.03 -12.25
CA MET A 81 3.11 1.78 -13.17
C MET A 81 3.79 2.27 -14.47
N GLN A 82 4.58 1.37 -15.09
CA GLN A 82 5.35 1.62 -16.32
C GLN A 82 6.40 2.75 -16.24
N THR A 83 6.81 3.16 -15.05
CA THR A 83 7.80 4.22 -14.83
C THR A 83 8.72 3.91 -13.65
N SER A 84 9.80 4.67 -13.50
CA SER A 84 10.67 4.61 -12.33
C SER A 84 10.19 5.56 -11.25
N PHE A 85 9.98 5.03 -10.05
CA PHE A 85 9.72 5.79 -8.84
C PHE A 85 10.97 5.83 -7.96
N TYR A 86 11.21 6.98 -7.32
CA TYR A 86 12.34 7.21 -6.44
C TYR A 86 11.84 7.53 -5.03
N VAL A 87 12.54 7.03 -4.01
CA VAL A 87 12.25 7.36 -2.61
C VAL A 87 12.58 8.83 -2.37
N THR A 88 11.56 9.63 -2.06
CA THR A 88 11.72 11.07 -1.77
C THR A 88 11.68 11.37 -0.28
N LYS A 89 11.11 10.47 0.53
CA LYS A 89 11.09 10.57 1.99
C LYS A 89 11.09 9.17 2.61
N PHE A 90 11.91 8.97 3.64
CA PHE A 90 12.05 7.71 4.35
C PHE A 90 12.15 7.96 5.87
N GLU A 91 11.13 7.54 6.60
CA GLU A 91 11.04 7.56 8.06
C GLU A 91 10.64 6.16 8.56
N GLU A 92 10.80 5.88 9.86
CA GLU A 92 10.68 4.54 10.49
C GLU A 92 9.41 3.75 10.11
N ASN A 93 8.31 4.43 9.77
CA ASN A 93 7.07 3.78 9.35
C ASN A 93 6.39 4.53 8.19
N TYR A 94 7.15 5.30 7.41
CA TYR A 94 6.57 6.17 6.40
C TYR A 94 7.52 6.37 5.23
N ILE A 95 7.04 6.06 4.03
CA ILE A 95 7.82 6.16 2.80
C ILE A 95 7.00 6.93 1.78
N GLU A 96 7.60 7.98 1.20
CA GLU A 96 7.09 8.64 -0.01
C GLU A 96 7.96 8.26 -1.19
N MET A 97 7.34 7.94 -2.30
CA MET A 97 8.01 7.72 -3.57
C MET A 97 7.32 8.52 -4.67
N LYS A 98 8.10 9.02 -5.62
CA LYS A 98 7.60 9.88 -6.69
C LYS A 98 8.28 9.57 -8.01
N ASP A 99 7.54 9.69 -9.11
CA ASP A 99 8.10 9.67 -10.46
C ASP A 99 8.35 11.09 -11.01
N GLY A 100 8.86 11.19 -12.23
CA GLY A 100 9.07 12.47 -12.92
C GLY A 100 7.80 13.16 -13.43
N SER A 101 6.63 12.51 -13.34
CA SER A 101 5.34 12.95 -13.91
C SER A 101 4.32 13.33 -12.84
N ASP A 102 4.78 13.58 -11.60
CA ASP A 102 3.96 13.90 -10.43
C ASP A 102 3.03 12.79 -9.93
N ARG A 103 3.27 11.54 -10.33
CA ARG A 103 2.66 10.38 -9.68
C ARG A 103 3.48 10.00 -8.46
N GLY A 104 2.83 9.40 -7.47
CA GLY A 104 3.55 8.96 -6.29
C GLY A 104 2.88 7.86 -5.51
N PHE A 105 3.69 7.20 -4.70
CA PHE A 105 3.25 6.23 -3.72
C PHE A 105 3.51 6.76 -2.31
N ILE A 106 2.63 6.40 -1.38
CA ILE A 106 2.89 6.51 0.05
C ILE A 106 2.69 5.12 0.65
N PHE A 107 3.62 4.71 1.51
CA PHE A 107 3.52 3.47 2.28
C PHE A 107 3.60 3.80 3.77
N LEU A 108 2.68 3.24 4.54
CA LEU A 108 2.61 3.42 5.98
C LEU A 108 2.83 2.08 6.68
N GLY A 109 3.90 2.00 7.49
CA GLY A 109 4.24 0.82 8.29
C GLY A 109 3.23 0.52 9.40
N PRO A 110 3.43 -0.56 10.18
CA PRO A 110 4.69 -1.30 10.32
C PRO A 110 5.06 -2.18 9.13
N PHE A 111 6.36 -2.21 8.79
CA PHE A 111 6.94 -3.05 7.72
C PHE A 111 7.35 -4.44 8.22
N GLU A 112 6.59 -5.00 9.16
CA GLU A 112 6.86 -6.30 9.79
C GLU A 112 6.14 -7.43 9.05
N PRO A 113 6.64 -8.68 9.14
CA PRO A 113 5.94 -9.85 8.65
C PRO A 113 4.49 -9.92 9.16
N LYS A 114 3.59 -10.30 8.25
CA LYS A 114 2.17 -10.53 8.52
C LYS A 114 1.34 -9.30 8.91
N LYS A 115 1.88 -8.09 8.71
CA LYS A 115 1.13 -6.84 8.86
C LYS A 115 0.58 -6.39 7.51
N ILE A 116 -0.65 -5.88 7.50
CA ILE A 116 -1.17 -5.15 6.33
C ILE A 116 -0.47 -3.80 6.28
N ILE A 117 -0.04 -3.38 5.09
CA ILE A 117 0.61 -2.08 4.87
C ILE A 117 -0.38 -1.15 4.14
N PRO A 118 -1.02 -0.20 4.85
CA PRO A 118 -1.77 0.88 4.21
C PRO A 118 -0.87 1.65 3.26
N SER A 119 -1.29 1.73 2.01
CA SER A 119 -0.52 2.33 0.93
C SER A 119 -1.45 3.12 0.01
N CYS A 120 -0.89 4.04 -0.76
CA CYS A 120 -1.64 4.65 -1.85
C CYS A 120 -0.80 4.87 -3.09
N ALA A 121 -1.45 4.82 -4.24
CA ALA A 121 -0.95 5.30 -5.52
C ALA A 121 -1.75 6.55 -5.91
N ILE A 122 -1.07 7.63 -6.27
CA ILE A 122 -1.68 8.94 -6.48
C ILE A 122 -1.26 9.49 -7.83
N GLY A 123 -2.21 9.89 -8.68
CA GLY A 123 -1.95 10.51 -9.97
C GLY A 123 -1.39 11.94 -9.85
N ASP A 124 -1.99 12.76 -8.97
CA ASP A 124 -1.57 14.15 -8.70
C ASP A 124 -0.91 14.28 -7.32
N PHE A 125 0.29 13.73 -7.16
CA PHE A 125 0.92 13.52 -5.86
C PHE A 125 1.06 14.81 -5.04
N ASN A 126 1.59 15.90 -5.61
CA ASN A 126 1.81 17.13 -4.83
C ASN A 126 0.48 17.72 -4.30
N LYS A 127 -0.60 17.58 -5.07
CA LYS A 127 -1.91 18.13 -4.72
C LYS A 127 -2.64 17.26 -3.70
N LYS A 128 -2.55 15.94 -3.86
CA LYS A 128 -3.40 14.97 -3.13
C LYS A 128 -2.69 14.26 -1.98
N LYS A 129 -1.36 14.31 -1.86
CA LYS A 129 -0.62 13.52 -0.84
C LYS A 129 -1.05 13.76 0.59
N LEU A 130 -1.38 14.99 0.97
CA LEU A 130 -1.84 15.30 2.32
C LEU A 130 -3.21 14.69 2.63
N LEU A 131 -4.10 14.66 1.63
CA LEU A 131 -5.42 14.06 1.76
C LEU A 131 -5.30 12.54 1.90
N TYR A 132 -4.53 11.90 1.01
CA TYR A 132 -4.28 10.46 1.06
C TYR A 132 -3.55 10.03 2.33
N GLY A 133 -2.60 10.82 2.82
CA GLY A 133 -1.94 10.57 4.11
C GLY A 133 -2.93 10.50 5.28
N LYS A 134 -3.94 11.40 5.32
CA LYS A 134 -5.01 11.32 6.32
C LYS A 134 -5.84 10.05 6.20
N TYR A 135 -6.13 9.60 4.97
CA TYR A 135 -6.86 8.34 4.76
C TYR A 135 -6.05 7.11 5.16
N LEU A 136 -4.76 7.08 4.85
CA LEU A 136 -3.88 5.99 5.28
C LEU A 136 -3.77 5.91 6.81
N LEU A 137 -3.71 7.04 7.50
CA LEU A 137 -3.72 7.07 8.96
C LEU A 137 -5.03 6.52 9.53
N ALA A 138 -6.18 6.97 9.02
CA ALA A 138 -7.48 6.45 9.46
C ALA A 138 -7.59 4.93 9.20
N LEU A 139 -7.16 4.47 8.04
CA LEU A 139 -7.16 3.07 7.66
C LEU A 139 -6.24 2.21 8.54
N ARG A 140 -5.08 2.74 8.92
CA ARG A 140 -4.15 2.07 9.85
C ARG A 140 -4.79 1.83 11.21
N GLU A 141 -5.51 2.82 11.75
CA GLU A 141 -6.20 2.65 13.04
C GLU A 141 -7.32 1.62 12.94
N GLU A 142 -8.11 1.61 11.86
CA GLU A 142 -9.14 0.58 11.64
C GLU A 142 -8.54 -0.84 11.54
N ILE A 143 -7.41 -0.99 10.83
CA ILE A 143 -6.68 -2.26 10.74
C ILE A 143 -6.19 -2.71 12.12
N LYS A 144 -5.64 -1.78 12.91
CA LYS A 144 -5.14 -2.06 14.26
C LYS A 144 -6.27 -2.50 15.19
N ASP A 145 -7.39 -1.79 15.19
CA ASP A 145 -8.57 -2.11 15.97
C ASP A 145 -9.14 -3.48 15.60
N PHE A 146 -9.19 -3.78 14.30
CA PHE A 146 -9.61 -5.07 13.80
C PHE A 146 -8.70 -6.21 14.27
N GLN A 147 -7.37 -6.05 14.13
CA GLN A 147 -6.40 -7.05 14.57
C GLN A 147 -6.47 -7.31 16.08
N GLN A 148 -6.75 -6.28 16.89
CA GLN A 148 -6.92 -6.43 18.33
C GLN A 148 -8.20 -7.21 18.70
N LYS A 149 -9.30 -7.02 17.96
CA LYS A 149 -10.57 -7.71 18.20
C LYS A 149 -10.52 -9.20 17.86
N GLN A 150 -9.67 -9.60 16.91
CA GLN A 150 -9.51 -11.02 16.54
C GLN A 150 -8.60 -11.81 17.49
N ASN A 151 -7.74 -11.14 18.24
CA ASN A 151 -6.85 -11.78 19.22
C ASN A 151 -7.48 -11.86 20.64
N LYS A 152 -8.79 -11.58 20.76
CA LYS A 152 -9.60 -11.74 21.98
C LYS A 152 -10.66 -12.81 21.75
#